data_AF-A0A9E7B6D4-F1
#
_entry.id   AF-A0A9E7B6D4-F1
#
_cell.length_a   1.000
_cell.length_b   1.000
_cell.length_c   1.000
_cell.angle_alpha   90.00
_cell.angle_beta   90.00
_cell.angle_gamma   90.00
#
_symmetry.space_group_name_H-M   'P 1'
#
loop_
_entity.id
_entity.type
_entity.pdbx_description
1 polymer ?
#
loop_
_entity_poly.entity_id
_entity_poly.type
_entity_poly.pdbx_seq_one_letter_code
_entity_poly.pdbx_strand_id
1 'polypeptide(L)'
;MEFFEIFVLVFSFIILLIIGVPIAFSIGISGILTMIVSIDMIPALTTFSQRMATGLDSFALLAIPFFILAGNIMNSGGIAIRLIDFARVLVGGIPGGVAIVNVVANMLFGAISGSAAASASAIGSIMQPEMKKEGYPENFSAAVNITSATTGLSIPPSNILIVYSLASGGVSITALFLAGYIPGFLTGVGIIITAVSMLIYKKKGMLAMLKALGVFAL
;
A
#
# COMPACT_ATOMS: atom_id res chain seq x y z
N MET A 1 -6.96 -25.61 -26.79
CA MET A 1 -5.50 -25.38 -26.74
C MET A 1 -4.81 -26.71 -26.87
N GLU A 2 -3.90 -26.83 -27.82
CA GLU A 2 -3.01 -27.98 -27.85
C GLU A 2 -1.99 -27.86 -26.72
N PHE A 3 -1.56 -28.99 -26.14
CA PHE A 3 -0.59 -28.99 -25.03
C PHE A 3 0.65 -28.13 -25.33
N PHE A 4 1.04 -28.05 -26.60
CA PHE A 4 2.18 -27.26 -27.08
C PHE A 4 2.08 -25.76 -26.74
N GLU A 5 0.91 -25.14 -26.92
CA GLU A 5 0.70 -23.71 -26.66
C GLU A 5 0.86 -23.40 -25.16
N ILE A 6 0.33 -24.29 -24.31
CA ILE A 6 0.45 -24.20 -22.86
C ILE A 6 1.92 -24.34 -22.43
N PHE A 7 2.65 -25.28 -23.04
CA PHE A 7 4.09 -25.43 -22.79
C PHE A 7 4.86 -24.17 -23.14
N VAL A 8 4.60 -23.58 -24.32
CA VAL A 8 5.24 -22.31 -24.74
C VAL A 8 4.94 -21.20 -23.73
N LEU A 9 3.68 -21.02 -23.33
CA LEU A 9 3.28 -20.00 -22.35
C LEU A 9 4.02 -20.19 -21.01
N VAL A 10 3.93 -21.38 -20.42
CA VAL A 10 4.43 -21.65 -19.07
C VAL A 10 5.95 -21.62 -19.03
N PHE A 11 6.64 -22.28 -19.97
CA PHE A 11 8.10 -22.30 -19.98
C PHE A 11 8.70 -20.94 -20.29
N SER A 12 8.17 -20.21 -21.29
CA SER A 12 8.68 -18.87 -21.59
C SER A 12 8.48 -17.92 -20.41
N PHE A 13 7.32 -17.96 -19.75
CA PHE A 13 7.05 -17.16 -18.56
C PHE A 13 8.03 -17.47 -17.42
N ILE A 14 8.23 -18.75 -17.08
CA ILE A 14 9.13 -19.17 -16.00
C ILE A 14 10.58 -18.77 -16.30
N ILE A 15 11.05 -19.00 -17.53
CA ILE A 15 12.41 -18.65 -17.95
C ILE A 15 12.63 -17.13 -17.82
N LEU A 16 11.68 -16.32 -18.28
CA LEU A 16 11.77 -14.86 -18.17
C LEU A 16 11.83 -14.41 -16.70
N LEU A 17 11.05 -15.03 -15.81
CA LEU A 17 11.13 -14.74 -14.37
C LEU A 17 12.48 -15.14 -13.76
N ILE A 18 13.05 -16.29 -14.14
CA ILE A 18 14.36 -16.75 -13.64
C ILE A 18 15.48 -15.79 -14.07
N ILE A 19 15.40 -15.25 -15.28
CA ILE A 19 16.37 -14.28 -15.81
C ILE A 19 16.16 -12.87 -15.19
N GLY A 20 15.13 -12.69 -14.36
CA GLY A 20 14.87 -11.43 -13.65
C GLY A 20 14.12 -10.40 -14.49
N VAL A 21 13.46 -10.81 -15.56
CA VAL A 21 12.61 -9.92 -16.36
C VAL A 21 11.39 -9.50 -15.53
N PRO A 22 11.02 -8.21 -15.48
CA PRO A 22 9.88 -7.76 -14.71
C PRO A 22 8.60 -8.49 -15.12
N ILE A 23 7.78 -8.88 -14.13
CA ILE A 23 6.61 -9.75 -14.31
C ILE A 23 5.69 -9.26 -15.43
N ALA A 24 5.46 -7.95 -15.56
CA ALA A 24 4.63 -7.37 -16.61
C ALA A 24 5.14 -7.70 -18.03
N PHE A 25 6.45 -7.60 -18.26
CA PHE A 25 7.05 -7.98 -19.54
C PHE A 25 7.04 -9.49 -19.73
N SER A 26 7.25 -10.26 -18.66
CA SER A 26 7.18 -11.72 -18.71
C SER A 26 5.80 -12.21 -19.16
N ILE A 27 4.70 -11.60 -18.65
CA ILE A 27 3.32 -11.90 -19.09
C ILE A 27 3.12 -11.50 -20.56
N GLY A 28 3.55 -10.30 -20.95
CA GLY A 28 3.37 -9.80 -22.32
C GLY A 28 4.12 -10.63 -23.36
N ILE A 29 5.40 -10.94 -23.10
CA ILE A 29 6.26 -11.70 -24.00
C ILE A 29 5.79 -13.15 -24.10
N SER A 30 5.51 -13.81 -22.97
CA SER A 30 4.97 -15.19 -22.99
C SER A 30 3.62 -15.27 -23.71
N GLY A 31 2.75 -14.26 -23.50
CA GLY A 31 1.47 -14.13 -24.19
C GLY A 31 1.61 -14.00 -25.70
N ILE A 32 2.47 -13.09 -26.19
CA ILE A 32 2.64 -12.91 -27.64
C ILE A 32 3.35 -14.11 -28.30
N LEU A 33 4.32 -14.74 -27.62
CA LEU A 33 4.95 -15.97 -28.10
C LEU A 33 3.94 -17.10 -28.28
N THR A 34 3.01 -17.23 -27.32
CA THR A 34 1.94 -18.21 -27.41
C THR A 34 0.98 -17.89 -28.57
N MET A 35 0.59 -16.62 -28.74
CA MET A 35 -0.28 -16.22 -29.85
C MET A 35 0.34 -16.46 -31.23
N ILE A 36 1.64 -16.21 -31.41
CA ILE A 36 2.36 -16.45 -32.67
C ILE A 36 2.40 -17.95 -33.01
N VAL A 37 2.36 -18.82 -32.01
CA VAL A 37 2.31 -20.27 -32.19
C VAL A 37 0.89 -20.76 -32.47
N SER A 38 -0.13 -20.10 -31.92
CA SER A 38 -1.55 -20.46 -32.09
C SER A 38 -2.18 -19.98 -33.39
N ILE A 39 -1.80 -18.79 -33.88
CA ILE A 39 -2.38 -18.16 -35.08
C ILE A 39 -1.30 -17.48 -35.92
N ASP A 40 -1.63 -17.14 -37.17
CA ASP A 40 -0.71 -16.45 -38.08
C ASP A 40 -0.13 -15.17 -37.46
N MET A 41 1.12 -14.88 -37.80
CA MET A 41 1.90 -13.79 -37.20
C MET A 41 1.21 -12.42 -37.30
N ILE A 42 0.60 -12.11 -38.44
CA ILE A 42 -0.07 -10.82 -38.66
C ILE A 42 -1.31 -10.67 -37.74
N PRO A 43 -2.26 -11.62 -37.71
CA PRO A 43 -3.34 -11.63 -36.71
C PRO A 43 -2.87 -11.63 -35.25
N ALA A 44 -1.81 -12.38 -34.92
CA ALA A 44 -1.26 -12.44 -33.56
C ALA A 44 -0.80 -11.06 -33.08
N LEU A 45 0.05 -10.39 -33.87
CA LEU A 45 0.57 -9.07 -33.52
C LEU A 45 -0.53 -8.02 -33.46
N THR A 46 -1.44 -8.01 -34.45
CA THR A 46 -2.53 -7.01 -34.48
C THR A 46 -3.48 -7.17 -33.29
N THR A 47 -3.84 -8.41 -32.95
CA THR A 47 -4.68 -8.70 -31.77
C THR A 47 -3.97 -8.30 -30.48
N PHE A 48 -2.68 -8.63 -30.34
CA PHE A 48 -1.89 -8.26 -29.16
C PHE A 48 -1.80 -6.74 -28.99
N SER A 49 -1.49 -6.00 -30.06
CA SER A 49 -1.45 -4.54 -30.05
C SER A 49 -2.80 -3.92 -29.69
N GLN A 50 -3.91 -4.44 -30.23
CA GLN A 50 -5.26 -3.98 -29.88
C GLN A 50 -5.60 -4.25 -28.41
N ARG A 51 -5.24 -5.43 -27.89
CA ARG A 51 -5.45 -5.80 -26.47
C ARG A 51 -4.63 -4.91 -25.54
N MET A 52 -3.39 -4.56 -25.91
CA MET A 52 -2.60 -3.58 -25.17
C MET A 52 -3.24 -2.20 -25.18
N ALA A 53 -3.65 -1.70 -26.34
CA ALA A 53 -4.25 -0.37 -26.47
C ALA A 53 -5.56 -0.25 -25.66
N THR A 54 -6.43 -1.25 -25.78
CA THR A 54 -7.70 -1.31 -25.02
C THR A 54 -7.49 -1.50 -23.52
N GLY A 55 -6.42 -2.19 -23.10
CA GLY A 55 -6.08 -2.31 -21.68
C GLY A 55 -5.61 -0.98 -21.05
N LEU A 56 -4.98 -0.11 -21.82
CA LEU A 56 -4.58 1.24 -21.38
C LEU A 56 -5.74 2.24 -21.43
N ASP A 57 -6.74 2.00 -22.27
CA ASP A 57 -7.95 2.83 -22.40
C ASP A 57 -8.98 2.50 -21.30
N SER A 58 -8.58 2.71 -20.05
CA SER A 58 -9.43 2.50 -18.88
C SER A 58 -9.66 3.78 -18.10
N PHE A 59 -10.93 4.16 -17.94
CA PHE A 59 -11.32 5.30 -17.11
C PHE A 59 -10.78 5.20 -15.67
N ALA A 60 -10.66 3.97 -15.14
CA ALA A 60 -10.10 3.76 -13.81
C ALA A 60 -8.59 4.09 -13.72
N LEU A 61 -7.83 4.00 -14.82
CA LEU A 61 -6.42 4.40 -14.83
C LEU A 61 -6.25 5.92 -14.68
N LEU A 62 -7.26 6.73 -15.04
CA LEU A 62 -7.25 8.18 -14.78
C LEU A 62 -7.22 8.50 -13.28
N ALA A 63 -7.68 7.59 -12.43
CA ALA A 63 -7.59 7.79 -11.00
C ALA A 63 -6.13 7.93 -10.53
N ILE A 64 -5.19 7.16 -11.10
CA ILE A 64 -3.78 7.17 -10.69
C ILE A 64 -3.15 8.57 -10.76
N PRO A 65 -3.14 9.29 -11.91
CA PRO A 65 -2.58 10.63 -11.98
C PRO A 65 -3.35 11.62 -11.09
N PHE A 66 -4.66 11.48 -10.91
CA PHE A 66 -5.42 12.35 -10.01
C PHE A 66 -5.11 12.10 -8.53
N PHE A 67 -4.87 10.86 -8.10
CA PHE A 67 -4.40 10.55 -6.75
C PHE A 67 -2.99 11.11 -6.50
N ILE A 68 -2.09 11.01 -7.49
CA ILE A 68 -0.75 11.61 -7.41
C ILE A 68 -0.85 13.14 -7.31
N LEU A 69 -1.68 13.76 -8.14
CA LEU A 69 -1.93 15.19 -8.13
C LEU A 69 -2.51 15.65 -6.78
N ALA A 70 -3.53 14.95 -6.28
CA ALA A 70 -4.12 15.22 -4.98
C ALA A 70 -3.07 15.07 -3.85
N GLY A 71 -2.27 14.02 -3.88
CA GLY A 71 -1.11 13.78 -3.01
C GLY A 71 -0.18 14.99 -2.95
N ASN A 72 0.24 15.47 -4.12
CA ASN A 72 1.14 16.63 -4.23
C ASN A 72 0.49 17.92 -3.73
N ILE A 73 -0.77 18.19 -4.10
CA ILE A 73 -1.52 19.37 -3.61
C ILE A 73 -1.65 19.33 -2.09
N MET A 74 -1.95 18.17 -1.50
CA MET A 74 -2.07 18.04 -0.04
C MET A 74 -0.74 18.25 0.68
N ASN A 75 0.35 17.74 0.11
CA ASN A 75 1.68 17.90 0.69
C ASN A 75 2.15 19.36 0.62
N SER A 76 2.01 20.01 -0.53
CA SER A 76 2.40 21.42 -0.72
C SER A 76 1.44 22.41 -0.08
N GLY A 77 0.16 22.06 0.08
CA GLY A 77 -0.89 22.92 0.65
C GLY A 77 -1.03 22.87 2.17
N GLY A 78 -0.15 22.15 2.87
CA GLY A 78 -0.17 22.04 4.34
C GLY A 78 -1.28 21.15 4.91
N ILE A 79 -1.98 20.38 4.07
CA ILE A 79 -3.01 19.45 4.53
C ILE A 79 -2.40 18.33 5.37
N ALA A 80 -1.19 17.88 5.05
CA ALA A 80 -0.46 16.89 5.86
C ALA A 80 -0.35 17.31 7.33
N ILE A 81 0.03 18.57 7.59
CA ILE A 81 0.14 19.13 8.94
C ILE A 81 -1.24 19.15 9.63
N ARG A 82 -2.28 19.61 8.91
CA ARG A 82 -3.65 19.64 9.46
C ARG A 82 -4.18 18.25 9.82
N LEU A 83 -3.83 17.23 9.05
CA LEU A 83 -4.19 15.84 9.35
C LEU A 83 -3.44 15.30 10.57
N ILE A 84 -2.17 15.68 10.75
CA ILE A 84 -1.40 15.38 11.97
C ILE A 84 -2.03 16.06 13.19
N ASP A 85 -2.40 17.34 13.07
CA ASP A 85 -3.05 18.08 14.16
C ASP A 85 -4.41 17.45 14.51
N PHE A 86 -5.18 17.04 13.50
CA PHE A 86 -6.43 16.32 13.70
C PHE A 86 -6.20 14.98 14.42
N ALA A 87 -5.22 14.19 13.98
CA ALA A 87 -4.83 12.95 14.66
C ALA A 87 -4.39 13.21 16.10
N ARG A 88 -3.66 14.31 16.36
CA ARG A 88 -3.26 14.74 17.70
C ARG A 88 -4.45 15.06 18.59
N VAL A 89 -5.49 15.70 18.07
CA VAL A 89 -6.72 15.94 18.84
C VAL A 89 -7.43 14.62 19.19
N LEU A 90 -7.44 13.65 18.27
CA LEU A 90 -8.11 12.37 18.50
C LEU A 90 -7.40 11.47 19.51
N VAL A 91 -6.07 11.35 19.43
CA VAL A 91 -5.32 10.32 20.18
C VAL A 91 -4.08 10.85 20.92
N GLY A 92 -3.77 12.14 20.81
CA GLY A 92 -2.57 12.73 21.41
C GLY A 92 -2.58 12.78 22.94
N GLY A 93 -3.76 12.75 23.59
CA GLY A 93 -3.88 12.71 25.05
C GLY A 93 -3.56 11.35 25.68
N ILE A 94 -3.33 10.32 24.86
CA ILE A 94 -3.06 8.95 25.33
C ILE A 94 -1.56 8.80 25.65
N PRO A 95 -1.16 8.06 26.71
CA PRO A 95 0.25 7.75 26.97
C PRO A 95 0.91 7.06 25.77
N GLY A 96 2.02 7.63 25.26
CA GLY A 96 2.61 7.20 23.98
C GLY A 96 2.00 7.89 22.75
N GLY A 97 1.22 8.95 22.98
CA GLY A 97 0.37 9.63 22.01
C GLY A 97 1.07 9.98 20.70
N VAL A 98 2.30 10.50 20.72
CA VAL A 98 3.00 10.90 19.49
C VAL A 98 3.24 9.73 18.53
N ALA A 99 3.51 8.53 19.02
CA ALA A 99 3.63 7.35 18.17
C ALA A 99 2.27 6.95 17.57
N ILE A 100 1.19 7.04 18.35
CA ILE A 100 -0.18 6.75 17.90
C ILE A 100 -0.65 7.80 16.88
N VAL A 101 -0.33 9.08 17.12
CA VAL A 101 -0.59 10.19 16.20
C VAL A 101 0.12 9.95 14.87
N ASN A 102 1.36 9.46 14.88
CA ASN A 102 2.07 9.09 13.64
C ASN A 102 1.27 8.04 12.86
N VAL A 103 0.83 6.96 13.52
CA VAL A 103 0.07 5.90 12.85
C VAL A 103 -1.25 6.42 12.30
N VAL A 104 -2.03 7.16 13.11
CA VAL A 104 -3.33 7.70 12.70
C VAL A 104 -3.17 8.73 11.58
N ALA A 105 -2.15 9.60 11.64
CA ALA A 105 -1.86 10.56 10.59
C ALA A 105 -1.48 9.86 9.28
N ASN A 106 -0.69 8.78 9.33
CA ASN A 106 -0.37 7.95 8.17
C ASN A 106 -1.61 7.22 7.61
N MET A 107 -2.50 6.72 8.47
CA MET A 107 -3.77 6.13 8.04
C MET A 107 -4.63 7.15 7.27
N LEU A 108 -4.74 8.38 7.79
CA LEU A 108 -5.55 9.44 7.17
C LEU A 108 -4.91 9.98 5.89
N PHE A 109 -3.64 10.39 5.94
CA PHE A 109 -2.95 10.96 4.78
C PHE A 109 -2.73 9.90 3.69
N GLY A 110 -2.42 8.67 4.08
CA GLY A 110 -2.22 7.56 3.16
C GLY A 110 -3.50 7.14 2.45
N ALA A 111 -4.63 7.15 3.15
CA ALA A 111 -5.94 6.88 2.55
C ALA A 111 -6.35 7.95 1.52
N ILE A 112 -5.79 9.15 1.53
CA ILE A 112 -6.13 10.18 0.54
C ILE A 112 -5.07 10.26 -0.56
N SER A 113 -3.79 10.12 -0.21
CA SER A 113 -2.68 10.19 -1.17
C SER A 113 -2.52 8.91 -2.00
N GLY A 114 -3.01 7.76 -1.51
CA GLY A 114 -2.84 6.46 -2.15
C GLY A 114 -1.38 6.03 -2.31
N SER A 115 -0.45 6.59 -1.54
CA SER A 115 0.97 6.31 -1.68
C SER A 115 1.66 6.19 -0.33
N ALA A 116 2.18 4.99 -0.04
CA ALA A 116 2.95 4.73 1.16
C ALA A 116 4.25 5.52 1.18
N ALA A 117 4.93 5.66 0.03
CA ALA A 117 6.16 6.43 -0.07
C ALA A 117 5.91 7.94 0.18
N ALA A 118 4.82 8.49 -0.38
CA ALA A 118 4.45 9.87 -0.14
C ALA A 118 4.08 10.10 1.33
N SER A 119 3.30 9.19 1.92
CA SER A 119 2.89 9.26 3.33
C SER A 119 4.10 9.19 4.28
N ALA A 120 4.98 8.21 4.07
CA ALA A 120 6.19 8.05 4.88
C ALA A 120 7.10 9.28 4.80
N SER A 121 7.22 9.90 3.63
CA SER A 121 8.01 11.12 3.44
C SER A 121 7.37 12.34 4.11
N ALA A 122 6.09 12.61 3.82
CA ALA A 122 5.37 13.77 4.32
C ALA A 122 5.20 13.70 5.85
N ILE A 123 4.59 12.63 6.36
CA ILE A 123 4.36 12.45 7.80
C ILE A 123 5.68 12.27 8.54
N GLY A 124 6.61 11.48 7.99
CA GLY A 124 7.92 11.24 8.61
C GLY A 124 8.74 12.52 8.77
N SER A 125 8.74 13.42 7.79
CA SER A 125 9.49 14.68 7.85
C SER A 125 9.04 15.59 9.02
N ILE A 126 7.78 15.49 9.43
CA ILE A 126 7.18 16.27 10.51
C ILE A 126 7.29 15.51 11.84
N MET A 127 6.92 14.23 11.84
CA MET A 127 6.83 13.42 13.07
C MET A 127 8.18 12.97 13.59
N GLN A 128 9.19 12.71 12.74
CA GLN A 128 10.50 12.25 13.19
C GLN A 128 11.22 13.23 14.12
N PRO A 129 11.34 14.54 13.80
CA PRO A 129 11.94 15.50 14.73
C PRO A 129 11.10 15.65 16.02
N GLU A 130 9.79 15.48 15.93
CA GLU A 130 8.91 15.56 17.11
C GLU A 130 9.07 14.36 18.05
N MET A 131 9.05 13.14 17.50
CA MET A 131 9.34 11.91 18.24
C MET A 131 10.72 11.96 18.88
N LYS A 132 11.72 12.56 18.21
CA LYS A 132 13.05 12.77 18.78
C LYS A 132 13.02 13.71 19.99
N LYS A 133 12.23 14.79 19.95
CA LYS A 133 12.05 15.72 21.10
C LYS A 133 11.42 15.03 22.31
N GLU A 134 10.51 14.09 22.10
CA GLU A 134 9.92 13.28 23.16
C GLU A 134 10.79 12.10 23.62
N GLY A 135 12.01 11.97 23.08
CA GLY A 135 12.97 10.94 23.49
C GLY A 135 12.71 9.55 22.89
N TYR A 136 11.96 9.45 21.79
CA TYR A 136 11.80 8.19 21.08
C TYR A 136 13.09 7.82 20.33
N PRO A 137 13.48 6.53 20.31
CA PRO A 137 14.62 6.05 19.53
C PRO A 137 14.38 6.27 18.04
N GLU A 138 15.39 6.74 17.32
CA GLU A 138 15.29 7.04 15.88
C GLU A 138 14.85 5.82 15.05
N ASN A 139 15.41 4.64 15.34
CA ASN A 139 15.01 3.39 14.68
C ASN A 139 13.53 3.03 14.93
N PHE A 140 13.00 3.33 16.12
CA PHE A 140 11.58 3.10 16.42
C PHE A 140 10.70 4.07 15.65
N SER A 141 11.06 5.36 15.64
CA SER A 141 10.33 6.39 14.89
C SER A 141 10.26 6.08 13.40
N ALA A 142 11.39 5.67 12.80
CA ALA A 142 11.44 5.25 11.40
C ALA A 142 10.59 4.00 11.14
N ALA A 143 10.70 2.97 12.00
CA ALA A 143 9.95 1.73 11.85
C ALA A 143 8.44 1.96 11.94
N VAL A 144 7.97 2.73 12.94
CA VAL A 144 6.54 3.06 13.09
C VAL A 144 6.03 3.86 11.89
N ASN A 145 6.79 4.85 11.43
CA ASN A 145 6.40 5.65 10.27
C ASN A 145 6.30 4.80 8.99
N ILE A 146 7.32 4.01 8.67
CA ILE A 146 7.35 3.19 7.44
C ILE A 146 6.26 2.12 7.46
N THR A 147 6.07 1.44 8.60
CA THR A 147 5.04 0.40 8.72
C THR A 147 3.64 1.00 8.65
N SER A 148 3.37 2.09 9.38
CA SER A 148 2.05 2.74 9.35
C SER A 148 1.70 3.37 8.01
N ALA A 149 2.68 3.89 7.26
CA ALA A 149 2.45 4.43 5.92
C ALA A 149 1.83 3.41 4.95
N THR A 150 2.08 2.10 5.15
CA THR A 150 1.47 1.04 4.32
C THR A 150 -0.02 0.89 4.52
N THR A 151 -0.58 1.33 5.66
CA THR A 151 -2.02 1.23 5.95
C THR A 151 -2.84 2.08 4.98
N GLY A 152 -2.29 3.21 4.53
CA GLY A 152 -2.90 4.08 3.53
C GLY A 152 -3.14 3.41 2.17
N LEU A 153 -2.43 2.33 1.88
CA LEU A 153 -2.65 1.53 0.66
C LEU A 153 -3.91 0.67 0.76
N SER A 154 -4.34 0.35 1.97
CA SER A 154 -5.50 -0.52 2.21
C SER A 154 -6.76 0.25 2.57
N ILE A 155 -6.61 1.37 3.30
CA ILE A 155 -7.73 2.22 3.71
C ILE A 155 -8.19 3.05 2.50
N PRO A 156 -9.44 2.90 2.03
CA PRO A 156 -9.95 3.67 0.91
C PRO A 156 -10.12 5.16 1.26
N PRO A 157 -10.00 6.06 0.25
CA PRO A 157 -9.80 5.79 -1.18
C PRO A 157 -8.35 5.42 -1.60
N SER A 158 -8.13 4.22 -2.15
CA SER A 158 -6.77 3.74 -2.48
C SER A 158 -6.61 3.45 -3.97
N ASN A 159 -5.51 3.94 -4.57
CA ASN A 159 -5.17 3.69 -5.97
C ASN A 159 -4.88 2.20 -6.25
N ILE A 160 -4.34 1.45 -5.28
CA ILE A 160 -3.99 0.03 -5.44
C ILE A 160 -5.24 -0.80 -5.61
N LEU A 161 -6.33 -0.48 -4.90
CA LEU A 161 -7.60 -1.16 -5.06
C LEU A 161 -8.19 -0.92 -6.46
N ILE A 162 -7.96 0.24 -7.06
CA ILE A 162 -8.38 0.56 -8.44
C ILE A 162 -7.55 -0.24 -9.44
N VAL A 163 -6.23 -0.31 -9.26
CA VAL A 163 -5.35 -1.12 -10.12
C VAL A 163 -5.71 -2.61 -9.99
N TYR A 164 -6.01 -3.07 -8.78
CA TYR A 164 -6.47 -4.44 -8.53
C TYR A 164 -7.80 -4.75 -9.22
N SER A 165 -8.78 -3.84 -9.16
CA SER A 165 -10.05 -3.95 -9.89
C SER A 165 -9.81 -4.25 -11.37
N LEU A 166 -8.91 -3.49 -12.01
CA LEU A 166 -8.56 -3.69 -13.42
C LEU A 166 -7.84 -5.01 -13.67
N ALA A 167 -6.85 -5.33 -12.83
CA ALA A 167 -6.06 -6.56 -12.98
C ALA A 167 -6.89 -7.84 -12.75
N SER A 168 -7.92 -7.78 -11.91
CA SER A 168 -8.80 -8.91 -11.57
C SER A 168 -9.97 -9.12 -12.53
N GLY A 169 -10.04 -8.35 -13.62
CA GLY A 169 -11.09 -8.48 -14.63
C GLY A 169 -12.31 -7.58 -14.38
N GLY A 170 -12.14 -6.47 -13.66
CA GLY A 170 -13.16 -5.44 -13.46
C GLY A 170 -14.02 -5.64 -12.22
N VAL A 171 -13.48 -6.22 -11.14
CA VAL A 171 -14.17 -6.31 -9.85
C VAL A 171 -14.61 -4.90 -9.41
N SER A 172 -15.84 -4.75 -8.92
CA SER A 172 -16.37 -3.44 -8.54
C SER A 172 -15.43 -2.68 -7.58
N ILE A 173 -15.02 -1.48 -7.99
CA ILE A 173 -14.17 -0.58 -7.18
C ILE A 173 -14.88 -0.25 -5.87
N THR A 174 -16.19 -0.01 -5.91
CA THR A 174 -16.99 0.27 -4.72
C THR A 174 -16.98 -0.91 -3.75
N ALA A 175 -17.07 -2.14 -4.26
CA ALA A 175 -16.99 -3.33 -3.43
C ALA A 175 -15.59 -3.49 -2.80
N LEU A 176 -14.53 -3.22 -3.56
CA LEU A 176 -13.15 -3.24 -3.04
C LEU A 176 -12.92 -2.15 -1.99
N PHE A 177 -13.49 -0.97 -2.17
CA PHE A 177 -13.42 0.08 -1.16
C PHE A 177 -14.14 -0.35 0.12
N LEU A 178 -15.36 -0.86 0.03
CA LEU A 178 -16.07 -1.39 1.19
C LEU A 178 -15.28 -2.50 1.90
N ALA A 179 -14.70 -3.40 1.11
CA ALA A 179 -13.88 -4.51 1.61
C ALA A 179 -12.56 -4.05 2.23
N GLY A 180 -11.99 -2.91 1.80
CA GLY A 180 -10.71 -2.39 2.27
C GLY A 180 -10.76 -1.71 3.64
N TYR A 181 -11.91 -1.16 4.05
CA TYR A 181 -12.04 -0.44 5.33
C TYR A 181 -11.68 -1.31 6.54
N ILE A 182 -12.26 -2.51 6.64
CA ILE A 182 -12.03 -3.42 7.75
C ILE A 182 -10.54 -3.83 7.86
N PRO A 183 -9.91 -4.44 6.84
CA PRO A 183 -8.52 -4.87 6.92
C PRO A 183 -7.57 -3.68 7.07
N GLY A 184 -7.83 -2.55 6.42
CA GLY A 184 -7.02 -1.34 6.55
C GLY A 184 -7.03 -0.79 7.99
N PHE A 185 -8.22 -0.69 8.59
CA PHE A 185 -8.36 -0.26 9.98
C PHE A 185 -7.74 -1.25 10.96
N LEU A 186 -7.98 -2.55 10.78
CA LEU A 186 -7.37 -3.60 11.60
C LEU A 186 -5.85 -3.57 11.54
N THR A 187 -5.27 -3.33 10.36
CA THR A 187 -3.82 -3.20 10.19
C THR A 187 -3.30 -1.98 10.96
N GLY A 188 -3.98 -0.84 10.84
CA GLY A 188 -3.63 0.37 11.60
C GLY A 188 -3.68 0.16 13.11
N VAL A 189 -4.75 -0.45 13.61
CA VAL A 189 -4.89 -0.83 15.03
C VAL A 189 -3.79 -1.82 15.44
N GLY A 190 -3.49 -2.81 14.62
CA GLY A 190 -2.41 -3.78 14.88
C GLY A 190 -1.04 -3.11 15.00
N ILE A 191 -0.76 -2.10 14.16
CA ILE A 191 0.47 -1.31 14.25
C ILE A 191 0.49 -0.47 15.52
N ILE A 192 -0.63 0.15 15.92
CA ILE A 192 -0.74 0.88 17.19
C ILE A 192 -0.43 -0.05 18.37
N ILE A 193 -1.07 -1.23 18.41
CA ILE A 193 -0.87 -2.23 19.46
C ILE A 193 0.61 -2.65 19.52
N THR A 194 1.22 -2.91 18.36
CA THR A 194 2.63 -3.32 18.27
C THR A 194 3.56 -2.20 18.74
N ALA A 195 3.32 -0.96 18.30
CA ALA A 195 4.11 0.21 18.68
C ALA A 195 4.05 0.46 20.20
N VAL A 196 2.84 0.44 20.78
CA VAL A 196 2.63 0.59 22.23
C VAL A 196 3.28 -0.55 23.00
N SER A 197 3.14 -1.80 22.53
CA SER A 197 3.75 -2.98 23.16
C SER A 197 5.27 -2.86 23.21
N MET A 198 5.91 -2.43 22.12
CA MET A 198 7.36 -2.21 22.08
C MET A 198 7.81 -1.11 23.05
N LEU A 199 7.04 -0.03 23.18
CA LEU A 199 7.35 1.05 24.13
C LEU A 199 7.26 0.58 25.58
N ILE A 200 6.23 -0.20 25.91
CA ILE A 200 6.04 -0.77 27.25
C ILE A 200 7.14 -1.79 27.54
N TYR A 201 7.44 -2.68 26.59
CA TYR A 201 8.50 -3.68 26.73
C TYR A 201 9.85 -3.02 27.06
N LYS A 202 10.22 -1.98 26.32
CA LYS A 202 11.48 -1.27 26.54
C LYS A 202 11.55 -0.56 27.89
N LYS A 203 10.43 -0.05 28.41
CA LYS A 203 10.40 0.70 29.68
C LYS A 203 10.19 -0.17 30.93
N LYS A 204 9.39 -1.24 30.81
CA LYS A 204 8.86 -2.00 31.97
C LYS A 204 9.04 -3.52 31.84
N GLY A 205 9.63 -4.01 30.75
CA GLY A 205 9.88 -5.43 30.52
C GLY A 205 8.66 -6.22 30.04
N MET A 206 8.88 -7.52 29.80
CA MET A 206 7.91 -8.43 29.16
C MET A 206 6.61 -8.61 29.95
N LEU A 207 6.68 -8.70 31.28
CA LEU A 207 5.49 -8.90 32.12
C LEU A 207 4.51 -7.72 32.04
N ALA A 208 5.03 -6.50 32.03
CA ALA A 208 4.20 -5.29 31.93
C ALA A 208 3.56 -5.16 30.55
N MET A 209 4.28 -5.56 29.49
CA MET A 209 3.74 -5.63 28.13
C MET A 209 2.58 -6.61 28.04
N LEU A 210 2.76 -7.83 28.57
CA LEU A 210 1.74 -8.88 28.55
C LEU A 210 0.49 -8.51 29.36
N LYS A 211 0.66 -7.81 30.49
CA LYS A 211 -0.46 -7.26 31.27
C LYS A 211 -1.20 -6.16 30.51
N ALA A 212 -0.49 -5.25 29.84
CA ALA A 212 -1.11 -4.20 29.05
C ALA A 212 -1.89 -4.74 27.83
N LEU A 213 -1.44 -5.86 27.27
CA LEU A 213 -2.14 -6.58 26.20
C LEU A 213 -3.29 -7.47 26.69
N GLY A 214 -3.54 -7.55 28.00
CA GLY A 214 -4.59 -8.39 28.58
C GLY A 214 -4.30 -9.90 28.51
N VAL A 215 -3.09 -10.31 28.14
CA VAL A 215 -2.69 -11.72 28.02
C VAL A 215 -2.50 -12.37 29.38
N PHE A 216 -2.07 -11.58 30.37
CA PHE A 216 -2.03 -11.96 31.79
C PHE A 216 -3.03 -11.13 32.58
N ALA A 217 -4.31 -11.46 32.44
CA ALA A 217 -5.33 -11.09 33.40
C ALA A 217 -5.49 -12.26 34.41
N LEU A 218 -4.55 -12.35 35.35
CA LEU A 218 -4.63 -13.07 36.63
C LEU A 218 -3.51 -12.57 37.56
#